data_AF-A0A6J6JPN0-F1
#
_entry.id   AF-A0A6J6JPN0-F1
#
_cell.length_a   1.000
_cell.length_b   1.000
_cell.length_c   1.000
_cell.angle_alpha   90.00
_cell.angle_beta   90.00
_cell.angle_gamma   90.00
#
_symmetry.space_group_name_H-M   'P 1'
#
loop_
_entity.id
_entity.type
_entity.pdbx_description
1 polymer ?
#
loop_
_entity_poly.entity_id
_entity_poly.type
_entity_poly.pdbx_seq_one_letter_code
_entity_poly.pdbx_strand_id
1 'polypeptide(L)'
;MDFPVDTSPLTRDHRSKTGVVEKWDLYIRGYEQATGYSELVDPVIQRERFVAQMALAKSGDPEAMKLDEEFLKALEFGMPPSGGMGMGIDRLLMSLTGLGIRETILFPLVK
;
A
#
# COMPACT_ATOMS: atom_id res chain seq x y z
N MET A 1 6.94 -2.08 -10.91
CA MET A 1 5.96 -3.19 -11.06
C MET A 1 6.58 -4.43 -10.47
N ASP A 2 5.76 -5.40 -10.05
CA ASP A 2 6.17 -6.70 -9.50
C ASP A 2 7.11 -6.55 -8.29
N PHE A 3 6.56 -6.03 -7.21
CA PHE A 3 7.30 -5.73 -5.99
C PHE A 3 7.51 -6.99 -5.13
N PRO A 4 8.54 -7.05 -4.27
CA PRO A 4 8.69 -8.14 -3.31
C PRO A 4 7.47 -8.30 -2.40
N VAL A 5 7.16 -9.57 -2.06
CA VAL A 5 6.07 -9.91 -1.12
C VAL A 5 6.30 -9.28 0.25
N ASP A 6 7.54 -9.32 0.74
CA ASP A 6 7.89 -8.88 2.09
C ASP A 6 7.61 -7.39 2.34
N THR A 7 7.62 -6.58 1.27
CA THR A 7 7.35 -5.13 1.34
C THR A 7 5.90 -4.78 1.01
N SER A 8 5.05 -5.78 0.71
CA SER A 8 3.70 -5.58 0.15
C SER A 8 2.64 -6.43 0.89
N PRO A 9 2.46 -6.25 2.21
CA PRO A 9 1.72 -7.16 3.08
C PRO A 9 0.23 -7.29 2.74
N LEU A 10 -0.37 -6.30 2.07
CA LEU A 10 -1.79 -6.29 1.69
C LEU A 10 -2.03 -6.70 0.23
N THR A 11 -0.97 -6.98 -0.54
CA THR A 11 -1.09 -7.19 -1.99
C THR A 11 -1.09 -8.67 -2.36
N ARG A 12 -1.99 -9.07 -3.25
CA ARG A 12 -2.02 -10.44 -3.78
C ARG A 12 -0.68 -10.86 -4.39
N ASP A 13 -0.29 -12.10 -4.11
CA ASP A 13 0.86 -12.73 -4.78
C ASP A 13 0.68 -12.73 -6.30
N HIS A 14 1.79 -12.64 -7.02
CA HIS A 14 1.72 -12.65 -8.47
C HIS A 14 1.31 -14.02 -9.00
N ARG A 15 0.31 -14.06 -9.90
CA ARG A 15 -0.33 -15.28 -10.44
C ARG A 15 0.59 -16.29 -11.14
N SER A 16 1.86 -15.94 -11.36
CA SER A 16 2.81 -16.71 -12.18
C SER A 16 4.28 -16.47 -11.83
N LYS A 17 4.60 -15.53 -10.93
CA LYS A 17 5.97 -15.18 -10.56
C LYS A 17 6.10 -15.27 -9.04
N THR A 18 6.71 -16.34 -8.57
CA THR A 18 6.92 -16.54 -7.13
C THR A 18 7.84 -15.46 -6.56
N GLY A 19 7.55 -15.00 -5.33
CA GLY A 19 8.37 -14.01 -4.61
C GLY A 19 8.05 -12.55 -4.90
N VAL A 20 7.11 -12.27 -5.83
CA VAL A 20 6.62 -10.92 -6.11
C VAL A 20 5.11 -10.83 -6.06
N VAL A 21 4.59 -9.60 -6.00
CA VAL A 21 3.15 -9.29 -5.91
C VAL A 21 2.63 -8.56 -7.13
N GLU A 22 1.31 -8.60 -7.34
CA GLU A 22 0.63 -7.84 -8.40
C GLU A 22 0.46 -6.36 -8.01
N LYS A 23 1.55 -5.60 -8.07
CA LYS A 23 1.61 -4.17 -7.74
C LYS A 23 2.33 -3.36 -8.81
N TRP A 24 1.89 -2.13 -9.01
CA TRP A 24 2.57 -1.10 -9.81
C TRP A 24 2.63 0.22 -9.05
N ASP A 25 3.69 0.99 -9.31
CA ASP A 25 3.82 2.38 -8.87
C ASP A 25 4.00 3.25 -10.11
N LEU A 26 3.25 4.35 -10.19
CA LEU A 26 3.36 5.39 -11.21
C LEU A 26 4.31 6.46 -10.72
N TYR A 27 5.36 6.73 -11.49
CA TYR A 27 6.30 7.81 -11.22
C TYR A 27 6.13 8.93 -12.23
N ILE A 28 6.02 10.17 -11.72
CA ILE A 28 6.02 11.39 -12.52
C ILE A 28 7.05 12.33 -11.92
N ARG A 29 7.92 12.91 -12.76
CA ARG A 29 8.94 13.89 -12.32
C ARG A 29 9.84 13.40 -11.17
N GLY A 30 10.12 12.10 -11.12
CA GLY A 30 11.04 11.49 -10.16
C GLY A 30 10.45 11.15 -8.79
N TYR A 31 9.14 11.35 -8.57
CA TYR A 31 8.45 10.92 -7.36
C TYR A 31 7.26 10.01 -7.68
N GLU A 32 6.87 9.19 -6.71
CA GLU A 32 5.70 8.33 -6.78
C GLU A 32 4.42 9.18 -6.77
N GLN A 33 3.59 9.03 -7.80
CA GLN A 33 2.33 9.75 -7.97
C GLN A 33 1.11 8.91 -7.55
N ALA A 34 1.14 7.61 -7.86
CA ALA A 34 0.08 6.68 -7.52
C ALA A 34 0.64 5.28 -7.38
N THR A 35 -0.05 4.45 -6.60
CA THR A 35 0.24 3.02 -6.46
C THR A 35 -1.07 2.26 -6.64
N GLY A 36 -1.00 1.10 -7.28
CA GLY A 36 -2.17 0.25 -7.45
C GLY A 36 -1.79 -1.22 -7.48
N TYR A 37 -2.73 -2.06 -7.05
CA TYR A 37 -2.46 -3.46 -6.85
C TYR A 37 -3.72 -4.32 -6.80
N SER A 38 -3.55 -5.62 -7.03
CA SER A 38 -4.60 -6.60 -6.76
C SER A 38 -4.67 -6.87 -5.26
N GLU A 39 -5.85 -6.73 -4.66
CA GLU A 39 -6.05 -6.88 -3.22
C GLU A 39 -5.82 -8.34 -2.79
N LEU A 40 -5.16 -8.54 -1.64
CA LEU A 40 -5.12 -9.84 -1.01
C LEU A 40 -6.47 -10.12 -0.34
N VAL A 41 -7.26 -10.99 -0.96
CA VAL A 41 -8.62 -11.34 -0.48
C VAL A 41 -8.68 -12.61 0.36
N ASP A 42 -7.58 -13.36 0.45
CA ASP A 42 -7.49 -14.59 1.24
C ASP A 42 -7.22 -14.26 2.72
N PRO A 43 -8.17 -14.49 3.64
CA PRO A 43 -8.02 -14.14 5.05
C PRO A 43 -6.93 -14.94 5.76
N VAL A 44 -6.64 -16.17 5.30
CA VAL A 44 -5.61 -17.03 5.90
C VAL A 44 -4.24 -16.46 5.60
N ILE A 45 -3.96 -16.18 4.33
CA ILE A 45 -2.70 -15.58 3.90
C ILE A 45 -2.55 -14.17 4.50
N GLN A 46 -3.63 -13.39 4.55
CA GLN A 46 -3.60 -12.06 5.13
C GLN A 46 -3.24 -12.08 6.62
N ARG A 47 -3.77 -13.06 7.38
CA ARG A 47 -3.41 -13.26 8.79
C ARG A 47 -1.95 -13.63 8.96
N GLU A 48 -1.43 -14.56 8.14
CA GLU A 48 -0.01 -14.96 8.18
C GLU A 48 0.92 -13.75 8.00
N ARG A 49 0.58 -12.86 7.04
CA ARG A 49 1.35 -11.64 6.78
C ARG A 49 1.27 -10.64 7.92
N PHE A 50 0.11 -10.45 8.55
CA PHE A 50 0.01 -9.61 9.74
C PHE A 50 0.81 -10.15 10.92
N VAL A 51 0.82 -11.47 11.14
CA VAL A 51 1.65 -12.08 12.19
C VAL A 51 3.14 -11.86 11.91
N ALA A 52 3.57 -12.00 10.65
CA ALA A 52 4.95 -11.69 10.25
C ALA A 52 5.31 -10.21 10.49
N GLN A 53 4.42 -9.29 10.12
CA GLN A 53 4.59 -7.84 10.35
C GLN A 53 4.64 -7.50 11.85
N MET A 54 3.84 -8.15 12.69
CA MET A 54 3.92 -7.99 14.15
C MET A 54 5.27 -8.44 14.72
N ALA A 55 5.88 -9.49 14.15
CA ALA A 55 7.22 -9.91 14.56
C ALA A 55 8.26 -8.85 14.22
N LEU A 56 8.14 -8.18 13.07
CA LEU A 56 8.95 -7.02 12.70
C LEU A 56 8.68 -5.82 13.61
N ALA A 57 7.42 -5.53 13.96
CA ALA A 57 7.07 -4.45 14.89
C ALA A 57 7.75 -4.61 16.27
N LYS A 58 7.79 -5.86 16.78
CA LYS A 58 8.50 -6.18 18.04
C LYS A 58 10.01 -5.93 17.96
N SER A 59 10.59 -5.91 16.76
CA SER A 59 12.00 -5.57 16.53
C SER A 59 12.27 -4.05 16.49
N GLY A 60 11.23 -3.22 16.67
CA GLY A 60 11.35 -1.77 16.80
C GLY A 60 10.94 -0.98 15.57
N ASP A 61 10.28 -1.59 14.59
CA ASP A 61 9.78 -0.89 13.40
C ASP A 61 8.47 -0.14 13.70
N PRO A 62 8.45 1.21 13.70
CA PRO A 62 7.26 2.01 13.97
C PRO A 62 6.23 1.99 12.83
N GLU A 63 6.63 1.61 11.62
CA GLU A 63 5.77 1.59 10.42
C GLU A 63 5.12 0.21 10.18
N ALA A 64 5.48 -0.78 11.00
CA ALA A 64 4.94 -2.13 10.87
C ALA A 64 3.43 -2.18 11.15
N MET A 65 2.72 -2.91 10.30
CA MET A 65 1.27 -3.07 10.41
C MET A 65 0.89 -3.83 11.68
N LYS A 66 -0.21 -3.41 12.31
CA LYS A 66 -0.82 -4.12 13.45
C LYS A 66 -1.77 -5.19 12.94
N LEU A 67 -1.95 -6.24 13.73
CA LEU A 67 -2.98 -7.24 13.47
C LEU A 67 -4.37 -6.62 13.71
N ASP A 68 -5.16 -6.55 12.64
CA ASP A 68 -6.54 -6.06 12.66
C ASP A 68 -7.50 -7.24 12.52
N GLU A 69 -8.04 -7.69 13.66
CA GLU A 69 -8.97 -8.82 13.72
C GLU A 69 -10.33 -8.50 13.09
N GLU A 70 -10.75 -7.23 13.09
CA GLU A 70 -12.03 -6.83 12.47
C GLU A 70 -11.92 -6.86 10.94
N PHE A 71 -10.79 -6.41 10.39
CA PHE A 71 -10.49 -6.52 8.97
C PHE A 71 -10.41 -7.98 8.51
N LEU A 72 -9.71 -8.84 9.25
CA LEU A 72 -9.63 -10.27 8.91
C LEU A 72 -11.00 -10.93 8.95
N LYS A 73 -11.81 -10.64 9.97
CA LYS A 73 -13.18 -11.13 10.06
C LYS A 73 -14.05 -10.64 8.90
N ALA A 74 -13.85 -9.40 8.43
CA ALA A 74 -14.54 -8.88 7.26
C ALA A 74 -14.16 -9.66 5.98
N LEU A 75 -12.88 -10.00 5.80
CA LEU A 75 -12.41 -10.81 4.67
C LEU A 75 -13.02 -12.23 4.68
N GLU A 76 -13.23 -12.83 5.85
CA GLU A 76 -13.85 -14.16 6.01
C GLU A 76 -15.29 -14.22 5.50
N PHE A 77 -16.01 -13.09 5.41
CA PHE A 77 -17.34 -13.04 4.78
C PHE A 77 -17.30 -13.15 3.25
N GLY A 78 -16.11 -13.15 2.64
CA GLY A 78 -15.91 -13.32 1.20
C GLY A 78 -15.76 -12.00 0.46
N MET A 79 -14.54 -11.44 0.48
CA MET A 79 -14.19 -10.31 -0.38
C MET A 79 -14.01 -10.79 -1.84
N PRO A 80 -14.70 -10.18 -2.83
CA PRO A 80 -14.54 -10.56 -4.22
C PRO A 80 -13.14 -10.17 -4.74
N PRO A 81 -12.62 -10.83 -5.79
CA PRO A 81 -11.39 -10.40 -6.46
C PRO A 81 -11.45 -8.93 -6.83
N SER A 82 -10.58 -8.12 -6.23
CA SER A 82 -10.63 -6.66 -6.29
C SER A 82 -9.25 -6.08 -6.56
N GLY A 83 -9.22 -4.85 -7.08
CA GLY A 83 -8.01 -4.05 -7.19
C GLY A 83 -8.20 -2.71 -6.53
N GLY A 84 -7.18 -2.27 -5.80
CA GLY A 84 -7.10 -0.96 -5.16
C GLY A 84 -6.13 -0.04 -5.89
N MET A 85 -6.36 1.27 -5.76
CA MET A 85 -5.43 2.30 -6.22
C MET A 85 -5.48 3.50 -5.29
N GLY A 86 -4.31 4.01 -4.92
CA GLY A 86 -4.14 5.26 -4.20
C GLY A 86 -3.38 6.27 -5.05
N MET A 87 -3.82 7.53 -5.02
CA MET A 87 -3.18 8.64 -5.72
C MET A 87 -3.01 9.83 -4.78
N GLY A 88 -1.81 10.40 -4.73
CA GLY A 88 -1.54 11.61 -3.96
C GLY A 88 -2.04 12.86 -4.68
N ILE A 89 -3.12 13.49 -4.19
CA ILE A 89 -3.70 14.68 -4.81
C ILE A 89 -2.74 15.88 -4.77
N ASP A 90 -2.03 16.10 -3.67
CA ASP A 90 -1.02 17.17 -3.58
C ASP A 90 0.10 16.98 -4.61
N ARG A 91 0.60 15.74 -4.74
CA ARG A 91 1.61 15.39 -5.75
C ARG A 91 1.06 15.53 -7.18
N LEU A 92 -0.23 15.25 -7.39
CA LEU A 92 -0.87 15.47 -8.69
C LEU A 92 -0.89 16.97 -9.02
N LEU A 93 -1.27 17.81 -8.06
CA LEU A 93 -1.23 19.27 -8.24
C LEU A 93 0.18 19.76 -8.52
N MET A 94 1.20 19.26 -7.79
CA MET A 94 2.60 19.58 -8.07
C MET A 94 3.03 19.13 -9.48
N SER A 95 2.60 17.94 -9.92
CA SER A 95 2.88 17.43 -11.27
C SER A 95 2.26 18.30 -12.36
N LEU A 96 1.01 18.73 -12.16
CA LEU A 96 0.26 19.54 -13.13
C LEU A 96 0.73 21.00 -13.16
N THR A 97 1.03 21.59 -12.01
CA THR A 97 1.36 23.02 -11.89
C THR A 97 2.86 23.31 -11.96
N GLY A 98 3.71 22.34 -11.63
CA GLY A 98 5.16 22.58 -11.46
C GLY A 98 5.54 23.29 -10.17
N LEU A 99 4.57 23.54 -9.29
CA LEU A 99 4.81 24.17 -8.00
C LEU A 99 5.21 23.15 -6.93
N GLY A 100 5.77 23.64 -5.83
CA GLY A 100 6.07 22.84 -4.65
C GLY A 100 4.83 22.56 -3.78
N ILE A 101 4.93 21.58 -2.87
CA ILE A 101 3.80 21.13 -2.03
C ILE A 101 3.18 22.24 -1.17
N ARG A 102 3.97 23.21 -0.71
CA ARG A 102 3.47 24.35 0.09
C ARG A 102 2.65 25.33 -0.73
N GLU A 103 2.93 25.41 -2.03
CA GLU A 103 2.24 26.30 -2.96
C GLU A 103 0.92 25.67 -3.48
N THR A 104 0.78 24.35 -3.35
CA THR A 104 -0.44 23.62 -3.73
C THR A 104 -1.43 23.45 -2.58
N ILE A 105 -1.05 23.76 -1.34
CA ILE A 105 -1.91 23.68 -0.15
C ILE A 105 -2.26 25.10 0.30
N LEU A 106 -3.56 25.39 0.45
CA LEU A 106 -4.04 26.75 0.76
C LEU A 106 -3.53 27.31 2.09
N PHE A 107 -3.45 26.44 3.11
CA PHE A 107 -2.92 26.77 4.44
C PHE A 107 -1.94 25.67 4.87
N PRO A 108 -0.68 25.71 4.40
CA PRO A 108 0.28 24.65 4.69
C PRO A 108 0.71 24.70 6.15
N LEU A 109 1.11 23.55 6.71
CA LEU A 109 1.71 23.50 8.04
C LEU A 109 2.99 24.35 8.05
N VAL A 110 3.00 25.38 8.88
CA VAL A 110 4.15 26.26 9.11
C VAL A 110 4.72 25.92 10.50
N LYS A 111 6.04 25.72 10.59
CA LYS A 111 6.74 25.62 11.87
C LYS A 111 7.05 27.01 12.40
#